data_AF-A0A7C3WFX4-F1
#
_entry.id   AF-A0A7C3WFX4-F1
#
_cell.length_a   1.000
_cell.length_b   1.000
_cell.length_c   1.000
_cell.angle_alpha   90.00
_cell.angle_beta   90.00
_cell.angle_gamma   90.00
#
_symmetry.space_group_name_H-M   'P 1'
#
loop_
_entity.id
_entity.type
_entity.pdbx_description
1 polymer ?
#
loop_
_entity_poly.entity_id
_entity_poly.type
_entity_poly.pdbx_seq_one_letter_code
_entity_poly.pdbx_strand_id
1 'polypeptide(L)' 'MVSIAVEDAESKEAAADIVVSPLADEPLINDKLADELEIAVESFGRGLWRFFWEPKEKVRESWSR' A
#
# COMPACT_ATOMS: atom_id res chain seq x y z
N MET A 1 -13.48 -5.16 -5.10
CA MET A 1 -12.07 -5.45 -5.40
C MET A 1 -11.27 -4.17 -5.25
N VAL A 2 -10.06 -4.26 -4.73
CA VAL A 2 -9.13 -3.13 -4.57
C VAL A 2 -7.75 -3.54 -5.09
N SER A 3 -7.02 -2.62 -5.70
CA SER A 3 -5.63 -2.79 -6.11
C SER A 3 -4.84 -1.52 -5.79
N ILE A 4 -3.51 -1.63 -5.79
CA ILE A 4 -2.60 -0.48 -5.72
C ILE A 4 -2.04 -0.26 -7.11
N ALA A 5 -2.33 0.92 -7.67
CA ALA A 5 -1.78 1.36 -8.93
C ALA A 5 -0.76 2.49 -8.70
N VAL A 6 0.39 2.36 -9.33
CA VAL A 6 1.47 3.36 -9.35
C VAL A 6 1.91 3.55 -10.82
N GLU A 7 2.80 4.51 -11.08
CA GLU A 7 3.21 4.86 -12.45
C GLU A 7 3.68 3.65 -13.29
N ASP A 8 4.42 2.73 -12.67
CA ASP A 8 5.15 1.67 -13.34
C ASP A 8 4.72 0.25 -12.95
N ALA A 9 3.70 0.11 -12.10
CA ALA A 9 3.25 -1.18 -11.59
C ALA A 9 1.82 -1.14 -11.06
N GLU A 10 1.20 -2.32 -10.99
CA GLU A 10 -0.07 -2.54 -10.31
C GLU A 10 0.02 -3.83 -9.49
N SER A 11 -0.59 -3.86 -8.30
CA SER A 11 -0.71 -5.08 -7.49
C SER A 11 -1.75 -6.04 -8.05
N LYS A 12 -1.85 -7.24 -7.49
CA LYS A 12 -3.08 -8.04 -7.61
C LYS A 12 -4.29 -7.31 -7.03
N GLU A 13 -5.46 -7.72 -7.50
CA GLU A 13 -6.73 -7.32 -6.91
C GLU A 13 -7.04 -8.16 -5.66
N ALA A 14 -7.44 -7.48 -4.59
CA ALA A 14 -7.87 -8.07 -3.32
C ALA A 14 -9.37 -7.85 -3.09
N ALA A 15 -10.03 -8.84 -2.48
CA ALA A 15 -11.43 -8.71 -2.06
C ALA A 15 -11.48 -8.13 -0.66
N ALA A 16 -11.79 -6.84 -0.54
CA ALA A 16 -11.84 -6.14 0.74
C ALA A 16 -12.93 -5.08 0.79
N ASP A 17 -13.38 -4.79 2.01
CA ASP A 17 -14.14 -3.59 2.34
C ASP A 17 -13.18 -2.43 2.61
N ILE A 18 -13.50 -1.25 2.08
CA ILE A 18 -12.67 -0.05 2.27
C ILE A 18 -13.22 0.78 3.41
N VAL A 19 -12.35 1.10 4.36
CA VAL A 19 -12.59 2.14 5.37
C VAL A 19 -11.58 3.25 5.13
N VAL A 20 -12.06 4.45 4.83
CA VAL A 20 -11.22 5.65 4.68
C VAL A 20 -11.26 6.43 5.99
N SER A 21 -10.08 6.69 6.56
CA SER A 21 -9.95 7.51 7.77
C SER A 21 -10.09 8.99 7.42
N PRO A 22 -11.10 9.71 7.95
CA PRO A 22 -11.23 11.15 7.71
C PRO A 22 -10.16 11.99 8.43
N LEU A 23 -9.43 11.39 9.38
CA LEU A 23 -8.36 12.08 10.11
C LEU A 23 -7.03 12.03 9.38
N ALA A 24 -6.80 10.96 8.62
CA ALA A 24 -5.57 10.74 7.88
C ALA A 24 -5.75 10.95 6.37
N ASP A 25 -6.98 11.18 5.90
CA ASP A 25 -7.34 11.31 4.49
C ASP A 25 -6.86 10.12 3.63
N GLU A 26 -6.77 8.92 4.23
CA GLU A 26 -6.21 7.72 3.60
C GLU A 26 -7.04 6.44 3.92
N PRO A 27 -7.02 5.43 3.03
CA PRO A 27 -7.60 4.12 3.32
C PRO A 27 -6.80 3.38 4.39
N LEU A 28 -7.50 2.74 5.33
CA LEU A 28 -6.86 1.90 6.34
C LEU A 28 -6.51 0.54 5.74
N ILE A 29 -5.24 0.15 5.87
CA ILE A 29 -4.73 -1.15 5.41
C ILE A 29 -4.35 -1.98 6.65
N ASN A 30 -4.89 -3.18 6.75
CA ASN A 30 -4.47 -4.16 7.76
C ASN A 30 -3.44 -5.15 7.18
N ASP A 31 -2.79 -5.92 8.05
CA ASP A 31 -1.72 -6.85 7.65
C ASP A 31 -2.17 -7.87 6.60
N LYS A 32 -3.43 -8.34 6.66
CA LYS A 32 -3.99 -9.28 5.68
C LYS A 32 -4.13 -8.63 4.30
N LEU A 33 -4.69 -7.42 4.25
CA LEU A 33 -4.85 -6.68 3.01
C LEU A 33 -3.49 -6.26 2.45
N ALA A 34 -2.52 -5.93 3.30
CA ALA A 34 -1.15 -5.65 2.88
C ALA A 34 -0.51 -6.88 2.19
N ASP A 35 -0.71 -8.09 2.73
CA ASP A 35 -0.23 -9.33 2.10
C ASP A 35 -0.93 -9.61 0.75
N GLU A 36 -2.25 -9.47 0.69
CA GLU A 36 -3.02 -9.67 -0.55
C GLU A 36 -2.71 -8.64 -1.65
N LEU A 37 -2.43 -7.39 -1.26
CA LEU A 37 -1.96 -6.31 -2.12
C LEU A 37 -0.44 -6.31 -2.32
N GLU A 38 0.23 -7.32 -1.75
CA GLU A 38 1.61 -7.64 -2.04
C GLU A 38 2.60 -6.54 -1.58
N ILE A 39 2.25 -5.86 -0.49
CA ILE A 39 3.00 -4.77 0.13
C ILE A 39 4.04 -5.32 1.09
N ALA A 40 5.28 -4.87 0.95
CA ALA A 40 6.31 -4.98 1.97
C ALA A 40 6.47 -3.65 2.70
N VAL A 41 6.40 -3.71 4.03
CA VAL A 41 6.51 -2.52 4.90
C VAL A 41 7.97 -2.17 5.14
N GLU A 42 8.34 -0.93 4.83
CA GLU A 42 9.63 -0.36 5.20
C GLU A 42 9.45 0.59 6.40
N SER A 43 8.47 1.51 6.35
CA SER A 43 8.08 2.38 7.47
C SER A 43 6.72 3.08 7.21
N PHE A 44 5.60 2.47 7.59
CA PHE A 44 4.27 3.07 7.37
C PHE A 44 4.07 4.44 8.04
N GLY A 45 4.62 4.66 9.23
CA GLY A 45 4.55 5.98 9.88
C GLY A 45 5.26 7.11 9.12
N ARG A 46 6.09 6.75 8.13
CA ARG A 46 6.74 7.68 7.19
C ARG A 46 6.20 7.52 5.76
N GLY A 47 5.18 6.70 5.57
CA GLY A 47 4.65 6.36 4.25
C GLY A 47 5.61 5.55 3.38
N LEU A 48 6.61 4.86 3.93
CA LEU A 48 7.61 4.11 3.14
C LEU A 48 7.21 2.64 2.97
N TRP A 49 7.16 2.19 1.72
CA TRP A 49 6.78 0.82 1.37
C TRP A 49 7.34 0.42 0.00
N ARG A 50 7.13 -0.82 -0.42
CA ARG A 50 7.38 -1.31 -1.78
C ARG A 50 6.50 -2.53 -2.05
N PHE A 51 6.43 -3.02 -3.28
CA PHE A 51 5.90 -4.37 -3.49
C PHE A 51 6.94 -5.43 -3.12
N PHE A 52 6.51 -6.61 -2.66
CA PHE A 52 7.46 -7.62 -2.19
C PHE A 52 8.38 -8.17 -3.30
N TRP A 53 7.94 -8.15 -4.56
CA TRP A 53 8.76 -8.50 -5.73
C TRP A 53 9.74 -7.41 -6.17
N GLU A 54 9.63 -6.21 -5.62
CA GLU A 54 10.56 -5.14 -5.96
C GLU A 54 11.90 -5.32 -5.26
N PRO A 55 13.01 -4.86 -5.88
CA PRO A 55 14.30 -4.80 -5.23
C PRO A 55 14.22 -4.05 -3.90
N LYS A 56 15.06 -4.43 -2.93
CA LYS A 56 15.05 -3.80 -1.59
C LYS A 56 15.47 -2.33 -1.63
N GLU A 57 16.20 -1.93 -2.66
CA GLU A 57 16.64 -0.56 -2.90
C GLU A 57 15.51 0.33 -3.40
N LYS A 58 14.42 -0.26 -3.91
CA LYS A 58 13.26 0.48 -4.35
C LYS A 58 12.37 0.78 -3.16
N VAL A 59 12.16 2.07 -2.89
CA VAL A 59 11.26 2.56 -1.84
C VAL A 59 10.25 3.49 -2.51
N ARG A 60 8.99 3.27 -2.18
CA ARG A 60 7.84 4.09 -2.57
C ARG A 60 7.39 4.91 -1.38
N GLU A 61 6.86 6.09 -1.68
CA GLU A 61 6.32 7.01 -0.69
C GLU A 61 4.81 7.11 -0.89
N SER A 62 4.04 6.93 0.18
CA SER A 62 2.64 7.33 0.22
C SER A 62 2.55 8.84 0.06
N TRP A 63 1.47 9.29 -0.56
CA TRP A 63 1.19 10.71 -0.64
C TRP A 63 1.06 11.32 0.76
N SER A 64 1.75 12.44 1.00
CA SER A 64 1.58 13.26 2.20
C SER A 64 1.14 14.66 1.78
N ARG A 65 0.20 15.23 2.54
CA ARG A 65 -0.13 16.65 2.46
C ARG A 65 0.88 17.52 3.21
#